data_AF-A0A0P0SIV5-F1
#
_entry.id   AF-A0A0P0SIV5-F1
#
_cell.length_a   1.000
_cell.length_b   1.000
_cell.length_c   1.000
_cell.angle_alpha   90.00
_cell.angle_beta   90.00
_cell.angle_gamma   90.00
#
_symmetry.space_group_name_H-M   'P 1'
#
loop_
_entity.id
_entity.type
_entity.pdbx_description
1 polymer ?
#
loop_
_entity_poly.entity_id
_entity_poly.type
_entity_poly.pdbx_seq_one_letter_code
_entity_poly.pdbx_strand_id
1 'polypeptide(L)'
;MSVLLPVVCALLAAGCSAAPARSSDGPCPPVESDVGTVDGWLGYVAAHPEDVALVADDGRGTSLVHRSEAVHPMASASKALNTVAYARAVARGVVSPDEPVRVGDWERWAVRGSGEDAHAMALDHVGIPRQGFWARDPDQTVTLDQVVEQMMIWSDNAAPDFLRDRLGDRALTDAAEAVGWRDGELPSTTGLTVLFFAPELMPSSTDRAARRAVEWQLARRYASEPAFRADVDSRPVPAGVDEPAFVDGGPGGTAGQLAALWSAVGHGTFEGADIARRLTEQDPDPGPGLIGVGVKGGSTPGVLARGTEVRRDDGTVGVAVLLVRRRSPEDTAAVARSSQAFGDVVQAMAQDPALLEQLRCRLPQT
;
A
#
# COMPACT_ATOMS: atom_id res chain seq x y z
N MET A 1 79.93 12.93 -23.46
CA MET A 1 78.74 13.21 -24.30
C MET A 1 77.52 12.65 -23.61
N SER A 2 76.70 13.51 -23.02
CA SER A 2 75.22 13.41 -22.99
C SER A 2 74.67 14.56 -22.16
N VAL A 3 73.59 15.10 -22.68
CA VAL A 3 73.08 16.46 -22.49
C VAL A 3 72.11 16.51 -21.32
N LEU A 4 72.20 17.56 -20.50
CA LEU A 4 71.20 17.96 -19.50
C LEU A 4 70.00 18.61 -20.21
N LEU A 5 68.81 18.02 -20.07
CA LEU A 5 67.53 18.65 -20.41
C LEU A 5 66.91 19.25 -19.13
N PRO A 6 66.42 20.49 -19.14
CA PRO A 6 65.58 21.00 -18.07
C PRO A 6 64.12 20.57 -18.30
N VAL A 7 63.53 19.91 -17.30
CA VAL A 7 62.08 19.64 -17.24
C VAL A 7 61.39 20.93 -16.77
N VAL A 8 60.54 21.48 -17.65
CA VAL A 8 59.64 22.59 -17.35
C VAL A 8 58.41 22.02 -16.63
N CYS A 9 58.20 22.39 -15.37
CA CYS A 9 56.96 22.13 -14.64
C CYS A 9 55.85 23.06 -15.16
N ALA A 10 54.88 22.50 -15.88
CA ALA A 10 53.62 23.17 -16.18
C ALA A 10 52.64 22.97 -15.00
N LEU A 11 52.30 24.07 -14.32
CA LEU A 11 51.20 24.13 -13.35
C LEU A 11 49.87 24.11 -14.12
N LEU A 12 49.15 23.00 -14.06
CA LEU A 12 47.76 22.91 -14.51
C LEU A 12 46.86 23.44 -13.39
N ALA A 13 46.32 24.64 -13.57
CA ALA A 13 45.24 25.17 -12.75
C ALA A 13 43.95 24.37 -13.06
N ALA A 14 43.54 23.51 -12.14
CA ALA A 14 42.22 22.87 -12.18
C ALA A 14 41.16 23.94 -11.88
N GLY A 15 40.53 24.46 -12.94
CA GLY A 15 39.36 25.32 -12.82
C GLY A 15 38.19 24.51 -12.27
N CYS A 16 37.74 24.84 -11.06
CA CYS A 16 36.43 24.43 -10.56
C CYS A 16 35.36 25.10 -11.44
N SER A 17 34.91 24.40 -12.48
CA SER A 17 33.66 24.75 -13.16
C SER A 17 32.50 24.39 -12.24
N ALA A 18 32.08 25.35 -11.41
CA ALA A 18 30.77 25.28 -10.78
C ALA A 18 29.72 25.21 -11.89
N ALA A 19 28.97 24.11 -11.93
CA ALA A 19 27.81 23.99 -12.80
C ALA A 19 26.85 25.15 -12.49
N PRO A 20 26.29 25.84 -13.51
CA PRO A 20 25.34 26.90 -13.26
C PRO A 20 24.10 26.30 -12.59
N ALA A 21 23.69 26.89 -11.47
CA ALA A 21 22.38 26.65 -10.88
C ALA A 21 21.33 26.96 -11.94
N ARG A 22 20.54 25.97 -12.35
CA ARG A 22 19.38 26.20 -13.23
C ARG A 22 18.36 27.02 -12.44
N SER A 23 18.15 28.26 -12.87
CA SER A 23 17.03 29.10 -12.44
C SER A 23 15.72 28.44 -12.85
N SER A 24 14.85 28.16 -11.89
CA SER A 24 13.53 27.52 -12.05
C SER A 24 12.42 28.50 -12.47
N ASP A 25 12.74 29.61 -13.14
CA ASP A 25 11.80 30.72 -13.38
C ASP A 25 10.94 30.57 -14.66
N GLY A 26 10.90 29.38 -15.27
CA GLY A 26 10.01 29.07 -16.38
C GLY A 26 8.72 28.40 -15.90
N PRO A 27 7.54 28.73 -16.46
CA PRO A 27 6.31 28.01 -16.14
C PRO A 27 6.47 26.53 -16.52
N CYS A 28 6.07 25.64 -15.62
CA CYS A 28 6.09 24.21 -15.86
C CYS A 28 5.20 23.89 -17.07
N PRO A 29 5.64 23.03 -18.00
CA PRO A 29 4.83 22.67 -19.16
C PRO A 29 3.47 22.12 -18.72
N PRO A 30 2.34 22.58 -19.31
CA PRO A 30 1.05 21.99 -19.02
C PRO A 30 1.05 20.52 -19.42
N VAL A 31 0.42 19.68 -18.60
CA VAL A 31 0.18 18.26 -18.89
C VAL A 31 -1.32 18.05 -18.75
N GLU A 32 -1.88 17.27 -19.68
CA GLU A 32 -3.29 16.91 -19.61
C GLU A 32 -3.55 16.07 -18.36
N SER A 33 -4.66 16.32 -17.67
CA SER A 33 -5.03 15.57 -16.47
C SER A 33 -5.90 14.39 -16.88
N ASP A 34 -5.37 13.17 -16.76
CA ASP A 34 -6.11 11.92 -16.95
C ASP A 34 -5.59 10.82 -16.00
N VAL A 35 -6.30 9.70 -15.92
CA VAL A 35 -5.93 8.54 -15.07
C VAL A 35 -5.59 7.28 -15.89
N GLY A 36 -5.49 7.44 -17.22
CA GLY A 36 -5.22 6.42 -18.21
C GLY A 36 -3.74 6.24 -18.54
N THR A 37 -2.91 7.25 -18.28
CA THR A 37 -1.48 7.26 -18.66
C THR A 37 -0.59 7.77 -17.53
N VAL A 38 0.72 7.48 -17.60
CA VAL A 38 1.72 8.00 -16.64
C VAL A 38 1.74 9.53 -16.63
N ASP A 39 1.80 10.16 -17.81
CA ASP A 39 1.79 11.62 -17.93
C ASP A 39 0.46 12.21 -17.43
N GLY A 40 -0.65 11.56 -17.75
CA GLY A 40 -1.97 11.91 -17.24
C GLY A 40 -2.01 12.03 -15.73
N TRP A 41 -1.41 11.06 -15.02
CA TRP A 41 -1.33 11.08 -13.56
C TRP A 41 -0.50 12.24 -13.01
N LEU A 42 0.50 12.74 -13.74
CA LEU A 42 1.22 13.96 -13.36
C LEU A 42 0.29 15.18 -13.43
N GLY A 43 -0.54 15.25 -14.48
CA GLY A 43 -1.58 16.26 -14.62
C GLY A 43 -2.64 16.15 -13.52
N TYR A 44 -3.06 14.93 -13.19
CA TYR A 44 -4.02 14.65 -12.12
C TYR A 44 -3.51 15.12 -10.76
N VAL A 45 -2.28 14.75 -10.38
CA VAL A 45 -1.66 15.17 -9.12
C VAL A 45 -1.57 16.70 -9.02
N ALA A 46 -1.28 17.37 -10.13
CA ALA A 46 -1.22 18.84 -10.19
C ALA A 46 -2.61 19.50 -10.10
N ALA A 47 -3.64 18.88 -10.67
CA ALA A 47 -5.01 19.39 -10.65
C ALA A 47 -5.72 19.16 -9.31
N HIS A 48 -5.28 18.16 -8.53
CA HIS A 48 -5.92 17.71 -7.30
C HIS A 48 -5.00 17.75 -6.05
N PRO A 49 -4.25 18.84 -5.79
CA PRO A 49 -3.21 18.85 -4.77
C PRO A 49 -3.73 18.65 -3.33
N GLU A 50 -5.01 18.92 -3.06
CA GLU A 50 -5.64 18.73 -1.74
C GLU A 50 -6.16 17.30 -1.49
N ASP A 51 -6.27 16.52 -2.56
CA ASP A 51 -6.82 15.16 -2.60
C ASP A 51 -5.74 14.09 -2.79
N VAL A 52 -4.48 14.53 -2.93
CA VAL A 52 -3.33 13.66 -3.07
C VAL A 52 -2.33 13.88 -1.94
N ALA A 53 -1.73 12.80 -1.46
CA ALA A 53 -0.55 12.81 -0.62
C ALA A 53 0.49 11.87 -1.22
N LEU A 54 1.76 12.28 -1.23
CA LEU A 54 2.82 11.48 -1.81
C LEU A 54 4.14 11.67 -1.08
N VAL A 55 4.92 10.60 -1.10
CA VAL A 55 6.33 10.58 -0.70
C VAL A 55 7.05 9.74 -1.75
N ALA A 56 8.12 10.26 -2.30
CA ALA A 56 8.97 9.52 -3.22
C ALA A 56 10.45 9.84 -2.95
N ASP A 57 11.29 8.83 -3.03
CA ASP A 57 12.74 8.88 -2.93
C ASP A 57 13.30 7.91 -3.96
N ASP A 58 14.12 8.39 -4.89
CA ASP A 58 14.72 7.53 -5.92
C ASP A 58 15.84 6.62 -5.39
N GLY A 59 16.27 6.81 -4.14
CA GLY A 59 17.39 6.12 -3.51
C GLY A 59 18.77 6.62 -4.00
N ARG A 60 18.79 7.70 -4.78
CA ARG A 60 19.97 8.27 -5.46
C ARG A 60 20.10 9.79 -5.25
N GLY A 61 19.30 10.36 -4.34
CA GLY A 61 19.41 11.74 -3.89
C GLY A 61 18.29 12.67 -4.38
N THR A 62 17.29 12.15 -5.09
CA THR A 62 16.11 12.91 -5.50
C THR A 62 14.90 12.44 -4.71
N SER A 63 14.31 13.36 -3.93
CA SER A 63 13.12 13.06 -3.13
C SER A 63 12.04 14.12 -3.30
N LEU A 64 10.78 13.71 -3.23
CA LEU A 64 9.62 14.59 -3.25
C LEU A 64 8.67 14.21 -2.12
N VAL A 65 8.18 15.23 -1.42
CA VAL A 65 7.22 15.08 -0.32
C VAL A 65 6.10 16.08 -0.57
N HIS A 66 4.86 15.61 -0.53
CA HIS A 66 3.69 16.49 -0.58
C HIS A 66 2.61 15.93 0.32
N ARG A 67 2.21 16.74 1.31
CA ARG A 67 1.17 16.38 2.31
C ARG A 67 1.41 15.03 2.98
N SER A 68 2.67 14.69 3.28
CA SER A 68 3.05 13.37 3.79
C SER A 68 2.36 12.99 5.09
N GLU A 69 1.98 13.98 5.91
CA GLU A 69 1.33 13.80 7.21
C GLU A 69 -0.21 13.88 7.14
N ALA A 70 -0.78 14.15 5.96
CA ALA A 70 -2.23 14.21 5.81
C ALA A 70 -2.81 12.79 5.81
N VAL A 71 -3.76 12.55 6.72
CA VAL A 71 -4.47 11.27 6.80
C VAL A 71 -5.32 11.05 5.55
N HIS A 72 -5.06 9.94 4.85
CA HIS A 72 -5.82 9.45 3.71
C HIS A 72 -6.26 8.01 3.98
N PRO A 73 -7.43 7.58 3.47
CA PRO A 73 -7.75 6.17 3.43
C PRO A 73 -6.75 5.44 2.54
N MET A 74 -6.26 4.29 2.99
CA MET A 74 -5.24 3.51 2.27
C MET A 74 -5.83 2.27 1.57
N ALA A 75 -7.12 2.00 1.76
CA ALA A 75 -7.76 0.77 1.31
C ALA A 75 -6.84 -0.45 1.65
N SER A 76 -6.70 -1.37 0.70
CA SER A 76 -5.83 -2.55 0.83
C SER A 76 -4.33 -2.28 0.87
N ALA A 77 -3.84 -1.06 0.64
CA ALA A 77 -2.42 -0.75 0.81
C ALA A 77 -1.98 -0.88 2.29
N SER A 78 -2.92 -0.69 3.22
CA SER A 78 -2.68 -0.87 4.66
C SER A 78 -2.29 -2.30 5.06
N LYS A 79 -2.65 -3.32 4.26
CA LYS A 79 -2.29 -4.73 4.49
C LYS A 79 -0.79 -5.00 4.47
N ALA A 80 0.01 -4.09 3.91
CA ALA A 80 1.46 -4.17 4.02
C ALA A 80 1.93 -4.20 5.49
N LEU A 81 1.23 -3.52 6.40
CA LEU A 81 1.52 -3.58 7.83
C LEU A 81 1.26 -4.97 8.43
N ASN A 82 0.17 -5.63 8.00
CA ASN A 82 -0.13 -7.01 8.38
C ASN A 82 0.99 -7.97 7.91
N THR A 83 1.52 -7.76 6.70
CA THR A 83 2.67 -8.53 6.17
C THR A 83 3.93 -8.35 7.02
N VAL A 84 4.24 -7.12 7.45
CA VAL A 84 5.36 -6.87 8.38
C VAL A 84 5.13 -7.57 9.72
N ALA A 85 3.92 -7.53 10.27
CA ALA A 85 3.59 -8.20 11.52
C ALA A 85 3.76 -9.72 11.43
N TYR A 86 3.28 -10.33 10.35
CA TYR A 86 3.48 -11.75 10.05
C TYR A 86 4.96 -12.09 9.94
N ALA A 87 5.70 -11.37 9.10
CA ALA A 87 7.11 -11.63 8.84
C ALA A 87 7.95 -11.59 10.12
N ARG A 88 7.68 -10.63 11.00
CA ARG A 88 8.30 -10.54 12.33
C ARG A 88 7.91 -11.69 13.24
N ALA A 89 6.64 -12.08 13.25
CA ALA A 89 6.17 -13.20 14.07
C ALA A 89 6.83 -14.52 13.65
N VAL A 90 7.03 -14.75 12.34
CA VAL A 90 7.75 -15.90 11.81
C VAL A 90 9.23 -15.86 12.22
N ALA A 91 9.91 -14.74 11.98
CA ALA A 91 11.33 -14.61 12.28
C ALA A 91 11.65 -14.84 13.78
N ARG A 92 10.71 -14.49 14.66
CA ARG A 92 10.78 -14.70 16.11
C ARG A 92 10.35 -16.10 16.57
N GLY A 93 9.87 -16.94 15.66
CA GLY A 93 9.32 -18.26 15.98
C GLY A 93 8.01 -18.23 16.77
N VAL A 94 7.26 -17.11 16.73
CA VAL A 94 5.93 -17.00 17.37
C VAL A 94 4.87 -17.78 16.58
N VAL A 95 5.03 -17.82 15.26
CA VAL A 95 4.21 -18.62 14.35
C VAL A 95 5.12 -19.34 13.35
N SER A 96 4.62 -20.43 12.77
CA SER A 96 5.29 -21.13 11.67
C SER A 96 4.58 -20.81 10.35
N PRO A 97 5.30 -20.55 9.24
CA PRO A 97 4.69 -20.40 7.92
C PRO A 97 3.85 -21.62 7.53
N ASP A 98 4.34 -22.82 7.86
CA ASP A 98 3.71 -24.11 7.56
C ASP A 98 2.62 -24.51 8.58
N GLU A 99 2.26 -23.63 9.53
CA GLU A 99 1.17 -23.91 10.48
C GLU A 99 -0.13 -24.18 9.72
N PRO A 100 -0.81 -25.32 9.95
CA PRO A 100 -2.06 -25.62 9.27
C PRO A 100 -3.17 -24.70 9.79
N VAL A 101 -3.85 -24.03 8.87
CA VAL A 101 -5.01 -23.18 9.10
C VAL A 101 -6.22 -23.86 8.45
N ARG A 102 -7.29 -24.12 9.22
CA ARG A 102 -8.56 -24.56 8.65
C ARG A 102 -9.16 -23.43 7.82
N VAL A 103 -9.65 -23.75 6.63
CA VAL A 103 -10.28 -22.75 5.75
C VAL A 103 -11.46 -22.07 6.45
N GLY A 104 -12.24 -22.80 7.24
CA GLY A 104 -13.33 -22.23 8.05
C GLY A 104 -12.89 -21.18 9.08
N ASP A 105 -11.64 -21.25 9.57
CA ASP A 105 -11.10 -20.29 10.52
C ASP A 105 -10.65 -18.99 9.84
N TRP A 106 -10.28 -19.07 8.56
CA TRP A 106 -9.95 -17.93 7.70
C TRP A 106 -11.21 -17.31 7.08
N GLU A 107 -12.09 -18.11 6.46
CA GLU A 107 -13.26 -17.63 5.71
C GLU A 107 -14.30 -16.93 6.59
N ARG A 108 -14.33 -17.22 7.90
CA ARG A 108 -15.27 -16.57 8.85
C ARG A 108 -15.10 -15.05 8.93
N TRP A 109 -13.99 -14.51 8.43
CA TRP A 109 -13.68 -13.08 8.35
C TRP A 109 -14.07 -12.47 7.00
N ALA A 110 -14.41 -13.28 6.00
CA ALA A 110 -14.78 -12.81 4.67
C ALA A 110 -16.24 -12.32 4.68
N VAL A 111 -16.48 -11.05 4.37
CA VAL A 111 -17.84 -10.48 4.30
C VAL A 111 -18.40 -10.64 2.89
N ARG A 112 -19.60 -11.21 2.77
CA ARG A 112 -20.24 -11.40 1.47
C ARG A 112 -20.79 -10.08 0.93
N GLY A 113 -20.73 -9.91 -0.39
CA GLY A 113 -21.48 -8.85 -1.08
C GLY A 113 -20.78 -7.50 -1.19
N SER A 114 -19.53 -7.37 -0.73
CA SER A 114 -18.71 -6.14 -0.82
C SER A 114 -18.33 -5.71 -2.24
N GLY A 115 -18.93 -6.29 -3.28
CA GLY A 115 -18.55 -6.06 -4.68
C GLY A 115 -17.19 -6.65 -5.09
N GLU A 116 -16.46 -7.27 -4.16
CA GLU A 116 -15.12 -7.84 -4.38
C GLU A 116 -15.12 -9.36 -4.21
N ASP A 117 -14.74 -10.11 -5.25
CA ASP A 117 -14.58 -11.57 -5.23
C ASP A 117 -13.19 -12.02 -4.72
N ALA A 118 -12.45 -11.13 -4.04
CA ALA A 118 -11.07 -11.35 -3.60
C ALA A 118 -10.88 -12.66 -2.81
N HIS A 119 -11.78 -12.94 -1.86
CA HIS A 119 -11.73 -14.19 -1.09
C HIS A 119 -11.99 -15.42 -1.96
N ALA A 120 -12.96 -15.37 -2.87
CA ALA A 120 -13.26 -16.48 -3.77
C ALA A 120 -12.09 -16.76 -4.73
N MET A 121 -11.42 -15.72 -5.24
CA MET A 121 -10.20 -15.86 -6.06
C MET A 121 -9.03 -16.42 -5.24
N ALA A 122 -8.90 -16.00 -3.98
CA ALA A 122 -7.91 -16.53 -3.06
C ALA A 122 -8.09 -18.04 -2.84
N LEU A 123 -9.33 -18.50 -2.58
CA LEU A 123 -9.66 -19.93 -2.48
C LEU A 123 -9.33 -20.70 -3.77
N ASP A 124 -9.68 -20.15 -4.93
CA ASP A 124 -9.35 -20.77 -6.22
C ASP A 124 -7.83 -20.90 -6.43
N HIS A 125 -7.07 -19.86 -6.05
CA HIS A 125 -5.63 -19.80 -6.23
C HIS A 125 -4.88 -20.84 -5.39
N VAL A 126 -5.31 -21.06 -4.14
CA VAL A 126 -4.75 -22.10 -3.26
C VAL A 126 -5.39 -23.49 -3.49
N GLY A 127 -6.25 -23.63 -4.50
CA GLY A 127 -6.82 -24.91 -4.90
C GLY A 127 -7.91 -25.46 -3.97
N ILE A 128 -8.59 -24.59 -3.21
CA ILE A 128 -9.71 -24.97 -2.35
C ILE A 128 -11.00 -25.01 -3.17
N PRO A 129 -11.66 -26.17 -3.32
CA PRO A 129 -12.94 -26.24 -4.03
C PRO A 129 -14.00 -25.40 -3.32
N ARG A 130 -14.66 -24.49 -4.06
CA ARG A 130 -15.69 -23.59 -3.52
C ARG A 130 -17.09 -23.80 -4.12
N GLN A 131 -18.10 -23.32 -3.41
CA GLN A 131 -19.47 -23.14 -3.89
C GLN A 131 -19.84 -21.66 -3.77
N GLY A 132 -19.78 -20.95 -4.89
CA GLY A 132 -19.92 -19.49 -4.87
C GLY A 132 -18.77 -18.87 -4.08
N PHE A 133 -19.08 -18.12 -3.03
CA PHE A 133 -18.10 -17.40 -2.22
C PHE A 133 -17.39 -18.28 -1.18
N TRP A 134 -17.98 -19.42 -0.80
CA TRP A 134 -17.54 -20.23 0.35
C TRP A 134 -16.84 -21.51 -0.06
N ALA A 135 -15.93 -21.99 0.78
CA ALA A 135 -15.33 -23.31 0.60
C ALA A 135 -16.41 -24.42 0.67
N ARG A 136 -16.24 -25.49 -0.11
CA ARG A 136 -17.12 -26.68 -0.01
C ARG A 136 -16.83 -27.49 1.24
N ASP A 137 -15.59 -27.48 1.68
CA ASP A 137 -15.11 -28.15 2.88
C ASP A 137 -14.34 -27.16 3.76
N PRO A 138 -14.95 -26.61 4.82
CA PRO A 138 -14.30 -25.67 5.73
C PRO A 138 -13.25 -26.36 6.64
N ASP A 139 -13.21 -27.69 6.69
CA ASP A 139 -12.22 -28.45 7.45
C ASP A 139 -10.92 -28.69 6.67
N GLN A 140 -10.91 -28.43 5.36
CA GLN A 140 -9.69 -28.43 4.58
C GLN A 140 -8.69 -27.43 5.17
N THR A 141 -7.40 -27.74 5.05
CA THR A 141 -6.33 -26.90 5.57
C THR A 141 -5.48 -26.30 4.47
N VAL A 142 -5.00 -25.09 4.72
CA VAL A 142 -3.94 -24.39 4.00
C VAL A 142 -2.85 -24.03 5.01
N THR A 143 -1.70 -23.57 4.54
CA THR A 143 -0.67 -23.02 5.43
C THR A 143 -0.99 -21.57 5.81
N LEU A 144 -0.49 -21.12 6.97
CA LEU A 144 -0.56 -19.71 7.35
C LEU A 144 0.08 -18.81 6.29
N ASP A 145 1.19 -19.26 5.70
CA ASP A 145 1.87 -18.54 4.63
C ASP A 145 0.99 -18.33 3.40
N GLN A 146 0.25 -19.36 2.99
CA GLN A 146 -0.71 -19.26 1.88
C GLN A 146 -1.82 -18.24 2.17
N VAL A 147 -2.34 -18.17 3.40
CA VAL A 147 -3.35 -17.16 3.79
C VAL A 147 -2.79 -15.75 3.65
N VAL A 148 -1.57 -15.51 4.15
CA VAL A 148 -0.92 -14.19 4.08
C VAL A 148 -0.53 -13.84 2.63
N GLU A 149 -0.11 -14.81 1.84
CA GLU A 149 0.16 -14.61 0.41
C GLU A 149 -1.10 -14.15 -0.34
N GLN A 150 -2.28 -14.73 -0.05
CA GLN A 150 -3.53 -14.31 -0.70
C GLN A 150 -3.95 -12.88 -0.33
N MET A 151 -3.56 -12.40 0.86
CA MET A 151 -3.70 -10.99 1.26
C MET A 151 -2.92 -10.05 0.34
N MET A 152 -1.80 -10.52 -0.20
CA MET A 152 -0.92 -9.73 -1.07
C MET A 152 -1.30 -9.85 -2.55
N ILE A 153 -1.54 -11.07 -3.04
CA ILE A 153 -1.85 -11.37 -4.44
C ILE A 153 -3.27 -10.93 -4.81
N TRP A 154 -4.28 -11.49 -4.15
CA TRP A 154 -5.69 -11.22 -4.45
C TRP A 154 -6.29 -10.14 -3.58
N SER A 155 -5.48 -9.56 -2.69
CA SER A 155 -5.92 -8.54 -1.77
C SER A 155 -7.02 -9.02 -0.82
N ASP A 156 -7.03 -10.31 -0.48
CA ASP A 156 -8.10 -10.90 0.33
C ASP A 156 -8.36 -10.11 1.62
N ASN A 157 -9.64 -9.79 1.84
CA ASN A 157 -10.11 -8.94 2.92
C ASN A 157 -10.26 -9.71 4.24
N ALA A 158 -10.37 -11.04 4.20
CA ALA A 158 -10.46 -11.87 5.40
C ALA A 158 -9.11 -12.07 6.09
N ALA A 159 -8.03 -12.24 5.30
CA ALA A 159 -6.68 -12.48 5.78
C ALA A 159 -6.14 -11.47 6.82
N PRO A 160 -6.27 -10.12 6.68
CA PRO A 160 -5.70 -9.19 7.66
C PRO A 160 -6.36 -9.29 9.03
N ASP A 161 -7.68 -9.48 9.10
CA ASP A 161 -8.41 -9.58 10.37
C ASP A 161 -8.23 -10.97 11.00
N PHE A 162 -8.15 -12.04 10.19
CA PHE A 162 -7.70 -13.35 10.65
C PHE A 162 -6.30 -13.28 11.29
N LEU A 163 -5.35 -12.62 10.62
CA LEU A 163 -3.99 -12.48 11.13
C LEU A 163 -3.94 -11.60 12.39
N ARG A 164 -4.73 -10.53 12.45
CA ARG A 164 -4.86 -9.68 13.63
C ARG A 164 -5.41 -10.46 14.82
N ASP A 165 -6.43 -11.29 14.63
CA ASP A 165 -6.96 -12.18 15.67
C ASP A 165 -5.91 -13.18 16.15
N ARG A 166 -5.16 -13.78 15.20
CA ARG A 166 -4.14 -14.80 15.48
C ARG A 166 -2.89 -14.27 16.19
N LEU A 167 -2.44 -13.05 15.85
CA LEU A 167 -1.22 -12.43 16.39
C LEU A 167 -1.50 -11.47 17.55
N GLY A 168 -2.69 -10.88 17.59
CA GLY A 168 -3.09 -9.84 18.54
C GLY A 168 -2.58 -8.43 18.19
N ASP A 169 -3.30 -7.42 18.67
CA ASP A 169 -3.02 -6.00 18.39
C ASP A 169 -1.58 -5.59 18.73
N ARG A 170 -1.00 -6.15 19.81
CA ARG A 170 0.39 -5.86 20.21
C ARG A 170 1.39 -6.22 19.12
N ALA A 171 1.22 -7.35 18.42
CA ALA A 171 2.14 -7.74 17.36
C ALA A 171 2.12 -6.74 16.20
N LEU A 172 0.94 -6.21 15.86
CA LEU A 172 0.77 -5.20 14.82
C LEU A 172 1.29 -3.83 15.26
N THR A 173 1.08 -3.43 16.52
CA THR A 173 1.66 -2.20 17.06
C THR A 173 3.18 -2.26 17.10
N ASP A 174 3.75 -3.36 17.60
CA ASP A 174 5.19 -3.58 17.59
C ASP A 174 5.69 -3.51 16.13
N ALA A 175 5.00 -4.16 15.18
CA ALA A 175 5.30 -4.12 13.73
C ALA A 175 5.36 -2.70 13.19
N ALA A 176 4.36 -1.89 13.47
CA ALA A 176 4.28 -0.50 13.07
C ALA A 176 5.47 0.31 13.61
N GLU A 177 5.80 0.15 14.90
CA GLU A 177 6.95 0.82 15.51
C GLU A 177 8.29 0.47 14.84
N ALA A 178 8.51 -0.80 14.51
CA ALA A 178 9.77 -1.24 13.91
C ALA A 178 10.01 -0.70 12.50
N VAL A 179 8.95 -0.30 11.81
CA VAL A 179 9.04 0.28 10.47
C VAL A 179 8.78 1.79 10.45
N GLY A 180 8.77 2.44 11.61
CA GLY A 180 8.58 3.88 11.73
C GLY A 180 7.14 4.36 11.51
N TRP A 181 6.16 3.45 11.45
CA TRP A 181 4.74 3.78 11.39
C TRP A 181 4.22 4.10 12.79
N ARG A 182 4.49 5.33 13.26
CA ARG A 182 4.04 5.82 14.57
C ARG A 182 2.57 6.20 14.56
N ASP A 183 1.91 6.03 15.71
CA ASP A 183 0.51 6.37 15.92
C ASP A 183 -0.42 5.75 14.85
N GLY A 184 0.01 4.61 14.31
CA GLY A 184 -0.66 3.91 13.23
C GLY A 184 -2.01 3.37 13.68
N GLU A 185 -3.04 3.69 12.91
CA GLU A 185 -4.33 3.08 13.08
C GLU A 185 -4.28 1.62 12.61
N LEU A 186 -4.71 0.66 13.42
CA LEU A 186 -4.86 -0.74 12.99
C LEU A 186 -6.23 -0.92 12.33
N PRO A 187 -6.32 -0.99 10.98
CA PRO A 187 -7.60 -1.13 10.31
C PRO A 187 -8.21 -2.51 10.55
N SER A 188 -9.53 -2.59 10.35
CA SER A 188 -10.25 -3.86 10.24
C SER A 188 -11.05 -3.82 8.94
N THR A 189 -10.71 -4.71 8.01
CA THR A 189 -11.34 -4.74 6.69
C THR A 189 -12.73 -5.34 6.80
N THR A 190 -12.86 -6.49 7.49
CA THR A 190 -14.14 -7.10 7.86
C THR A 190 -15.03 -6.09 8.59
N GLY A 191 -14.48 -5.37 9.58
CA GLY A 191 -15.23 -4.41 10.38
C GLY A 191 -15.75 -3.22 9.59
N LEU A 192 -14.90 -2.65 8.71
CA LEU A 192 -15.29 -1.59 7.80
C LEU A 192 -16.42 -2.04 6.86
N THR A 193 -16.32 -3.25 6.29
CA THR A 193 -17.35 -3.79 5.40
C THR A 193 -18.65 -4.12 6.13
N VAL A 194 -18.59 -4.72 7.33
CA VAL A 194 -19.77 -4.94 8.17
C VAL A 194 -20.47 -3.61 8.46
N LEU A 195 -19.69 -2.59 8.80
CA LEU A 195 -20.23 -1.27 9.11
C LEU A 195 -20.82 -0.56 7.87
N PHE A 196 -20.31 -0.86 6.68
CA PHE A 196 -20.93 -0.42 5.43
C PHE A 196 -22.33 -1.03 5.25
N PHE A 197 -22.49 -2.34 5.44
CA PHE A 197 -23.80 -3.00 5.31
C PHE A 197 -24.76 -2.76 6.49
N ALA A 198 -24.22 -2.40 7.65
CA ALA A 198 -24.98 -2.08 8.86
C ALA A 198 -24.66 -0.67 9.37
N PRO A 199 -24.98 0.39 8.60
CA PRO A 199 -24.62 1.77 8.95
C PRO A 199 -25.31 2.26 10.23
N GLU A 200 -26.40 1.63 10.67
CA GLU A 200 -27.04 1.90 11.95
C GLU A 200 -26.17 1.53 13.17
N LEU A 201 -25.10 0.75 12.96
CA LEU A 201 -24.11 0.39 13.98
C LEU A 201 -22.95 1.41 14.05
N MET A 202 -22.95 2.44 13.20
CA MET A 202 -21.95 3.51 13.21
C MET A 202 -21.99 4.24 14.55
N PRO A 203 -20.84 4.45 15.22
CA PRO A 203 -20.82 5.26 16.42
C PRO A 203 -21.26 6.68 16.12
N SER A 204 -21.93 7.31 17.08
CA SER A 204 -22.32 8.72 17.00
C SER A 204 -21.13 9.69 17.03
N SER A 205 -19.95 9.21 17.45
CA SER A 205 -18.71 9.99 17.47
C SER A 205 -18.11 10.11 16.08
N THR A 206 -17.61 11.30 15.74
CA THR A 206 -16.81 11.55 14.54
C THR A 206 -15.32 11.23 14.74
N ASP A 207 -14.93 10.81 15.94
CA ASP A 207 -13.56 10.39 16.24
C ASP A 207 -13.21 9.07 15.51
N ARG A 208 -12.13 9.10 14.73
CA ARG A 208 -11.63 7.94 13.98
C ARG A 208 -11.22 6.81 14.92
N ALA A 209 -10.69 7.11 16.11
CA ALA A 209 -10.30 6.07 17.07
C ALA A 209 -11.52 5.32 17.61
N ALA A 210 -12.58 6.05 17.98
CA ALA A 210 -13.85 5.45 18.37
C ALA A 210 -14.46 4.59 17.26
N ARG A 211 -14.47 5.07 16.01
CA ARG A 211 -14.95 4.29 14.84
C ARG A 211 -14.21 2.97 14.70
N ARG A 212 -12.88 2.99 14.75
CA ARG A 212 -12.04 1.78 14.60
C ARG A 212 -12.26 0.75 15.70
N ALA A 213 -12.45 1.20 16.94
CA ALA A 213 -12.76 0.31 18.04
C ALA A 213 -14.09 -0.43 17.81
N VAL A 214 -15.09 0.26 17.25
CA VAL A 214 -16.37 -0.35 16.84
C VAL A 214 -16.17 -1.31 15.68
N GLU A 215 -15.45 -0.92 14.63
CA GLU A 215 -15.16 -1.78 13.47
C GLU A 215 -14.52 -3.11 13.91
N TRP A 216 -13.51 -3.07 14.79
CA TRP A 216 -12.88 -4.30 15.29
C TRP A 216 -13.82 -5.16 16.16
N GLN A 217 -14.69 -4.53 16.95
CA GLN A 217 -15.73 -5.27 17.68
C GLN A 217 -16.71 -5.94 16.72
N LEU A 218 -17.15 -5.23 15.69
CA LEU A 218 -18.07 -5.76 14.66
C LEU A 218 -17.43 -6.90 13.87
N ALA A 219 -16.15 -6.80 13.51
CA ALA A 219 -15.42 -7.87 12.84
C ALA A 219 -15.39 -9.15 13.68
N ARG A 220 -15.06 -9.05 14.97
CA ARG A 220 -15.07 -10.21 15.88
C ARG A 220 -16.46 -10.80 16.07
N ARG A 221 -17.49 -9.97 16.17
CA ARG A 221 -18.88 -10.44 16.22
C ARG A 221 -19.25 -11.17 14.93
N TYR A 222 -18.92 -10.61 13.77
CA TYR A 222 -19.13 -11.26 12.47
C TYR A 222 -18.41 -12.61 12.38
N ALA A 223 -17.17 -12.69 12.86
CA ALA A 223 -16.38 -13.92 12.85
C ALA A 223 -16.86 -14.98 13.85
N SER A 224 -17.51 -14.60 14.95
CA SER A 224 -17.88 -15.53 16.05
C SER A 224 -19.37 -15.82 16.22
N GLU A 225 -20.26 -14.97 15.70
CA GLU A 225 -21.71 -15.09 15.84
C GLU A 225 -22.37 -15.44 14.50
N PRO A 226 -22.69 -16.73 14.21
CA PRO A 226 -23.25 -17.15 12.92
C PRO A 226 -24.56 -16.44 12.55
N ALA A 227 -25.39 -16.09 13.54
CA ALA A 227 -26.63 -15.36 13.32
C ALA A 227 -26.38 -13.91 12.88
N PHE A 228 -25.39 -13.24 13.47
CA PHE A 228 -25.01 -11.88 13.07
C PHE A 228 -24.36 -11.87 11.68
N ARG A 229 -23.51 -12.87 11.38
CA ARG A 229 -22.98 -13.09 10.03
C ARG A 229 -24.09 -13.25 8.99
N ALA A 230 -25.03 -14.16 9.25
CA ALA A 230 -26.13 -14.42 8.33
C ALA A 230 -27.02 -13.18 8.11
N ASP A 231 -27.24 -12.38 9.14
CA ASP A 231 -27.92 -11.08 9.02
C ASP A 231 -27.15 -10.16 8.06
N VAL A 232 -25.88 -9.88 8.36
CA VAL A 232 -25.03 -8.98 7.54
C VAL A 232 -24.96 -9.46 6.09
N ASP A 233 -24.70 -10.75 5.85
CA ASP A 233 -24.56 -11.32 4.50
C ASP A 233 -25.86 -11.31 3.69
N SER A 234 -27.01 -11.12 4.34
CA SER A 234 -28.32 -11.03 3.70
C SER A 234 -28.71 -9.61 3.31
N ARG A 235 -27.98 -8.60 3.84
CA ARG A 235 -28.32 -7.19 3.62
C ARG A 235 -27.95 -6.77 2.20
N PRO A 236 -28.81 -5.98 1.53
CA PRO A 236 -28.44 -5.35 0.27
C PRO A 236 -27.40 -4.26 0.52
N VAL A 237 -26.69 -3.86 -0.54
CA VAL A 237 -25.94 -2.60 -0.53
C VAL A 237 -26.89 -1.48 -0.09
N PRO A 238 -26.56 -0.70 0.96
CA PRO A 238 -27.46 0.31 1.47
C PRO A 238 -27.80 1.37 0.41
N ALA A 239 -29.08 1.65 0.24
CA ALA A 239 -29.52 2.70 -0.66
C ALA A 239 -29.21 4.09 -0.09
N GLY A 240 -28.67 4.99 -0.92
CA GLY A 240 -28.44 6.39 -0.55
C GLY A 240 -27.22 6.65 0.34
N VAL A 241 -26.38 5.64 0.60
CA VAL A 241 -25.06 5.84 1.22
C VAL A 241 -24.11 6.45 0.19
N ASP A 242 -23.50 7.57 0.55
CA ASP A 242 -22.35 8.13 -0.17
C ASP A 242 -21.11 7.28 0.18
N GLU A 243 -20.89 6.23 -0.61
CA GLU A 243 -19.79 5.29 -0.40
C GLU A 243 -18.41 5.97 -0.43
N PRO A 244 -18.07 6.87 -1.38
CA PRO A 244 -16.85 7.65 -1.31
C PRO A 244 -16.68 8.41 0.01
N ALA A 245 -17.72 9.08 0.51
CA ALA A 245 -17.65 9.77 1.79
C ALA A 245 -17.51 8.80 2.99
N PHE A 246 -18.19 7.65 2.94
CA PHE A 246 -18.08 6.61 3.97
C PHE A 246 -16.65 6.09 4.10
N VAL A 247 -16.00 5.83 2.97
CA VAL A 247 -14.60 5.37 2.89
C VAL A 247 -13.65 6.49 3.32
N ASP A 248 -13.85 7.73 2.88
CA ASP A 248 -12.99 8.87 3.27
C ASP A 248 -13.00 9.13 4.78
N GLY A 249 -14.15 8.90 5.43
CA GLY A 249 -14.30 8.93 6.87
C GLY A 249 -13.79 7.69 7.62
N GLY A 250 -13.33 6.65 6.91
CA GLY A 250 -12.92 5.35 7.46
C GLY A 250 -11.50 5.33 8.04
N PRO A 251 -10.94 4.14 8.35
CA PRO A 251 -9.55 4.00 8.78
C PRO A 251 -8.59 4.58 7.73
N GLY A 252 -7.54 5.24 8.20
CA GLY A 252 -6.56 5.85 7.32
C GLY A 252 -5.16 5.89 7.93
N GLY A 253 -4.25 6.46 7.16
CA GLY A 253 -2.90 6.78 7.61
C GLY A 253 -2.25 7.74 6.64
N THR A 254 -0.96 7.94 6.77
CA THR A 254 -0.25 9.02 6.07
C THR A 254 0.69 8.45 5.01
N ALA A 255 1.00 9.23 3.97
CA ALA A 255 1.97 8.82 2.97
C ALA A 255 3.36 8.63 3.58
N GLY A 256 3.70 9.43 4.61
CA GLY A 256 4.93 9.27 5.39
C GLY A 256 5.01 7.93 6.12
N GLN A 257 3.92 7.48 6.76
CA GLN A 257 3.86 6.17 7.42
C GLN A 257 4.07 5.02 6.44
N LEU A 258 3.36 5.04 5.30
CA LEU A 258 3.48 3.99 4.30
C LEU A 258 4.87 4.00 3.63
N ALA A 259 5.46 5.17 3.39
CA ALA A 259 6.80 5.29 2.83
C ALA A 259 7.88 4.79 3.80
N ALA A 260 7.74 5.07 5.10
CA ALA A 260 8.62 4.51 6.13
C ALA A 260 8.56 2.97 6.15
N LEU A 261 7.36 2.40 6.00
CA LEU A 261 7.18 0.95 5.87
C LEU A 261 7.94 0.39 4.68
N TRP A 262 7.70 0.93 3.48
CA TRP A 262 8.34 0.43 2.26
C TRP A 262 9.84 0.64 2.25
N SER A 263 10.33 1.75 2.83
CA SER A 263 11.76 1.97 3.08
C SER A 263 12.34 0.88 3.99
N ALA A 264 11.65 0.55 5.09
CA ALA A 264 12.10 -0.49 6.01
C ALA A 264 12.12 -1.89 5.37
N VAL A 265 11.14 -2.22 4.54
CA VAL A 265 11.12 -3.47 3.75
C VAL A 265 12.27 -3.46 2.74
N GLY A 266 12.38 -2.42 1.91
CA GLY A 266 13.37 -2.33 0.84
C GLY A 266 14.82 -2.35 1.34
N HIS A 267 15.12 -1.67 2.46
CA HIS A 267 16.44 -1.69 3.09
C HIS A 267 16.66 -2.87 4.03
N GLY A 268 15.60 -3.45 4.58
CA GLY A 268 15.68 -4.63 5.44
C GLY A 268 16.09 -4.29 6.86
N THR A 269 15.52 -3.22 7.40
CA THR A 269 15.92 -2.62 8.68
C THR A 269 15.20 -3.24 9.88
N PHE A 270 14.38 -4.27 9.68
CA PHE A 270 13.69 -4.99 10.73
C PHE A 270 13.86 -6.51 10.59
N GLU A 271 13.70 -7.21 11.71
CA GLU A 271 13.75 -8.67 11.79
C GLU A 271 12.65 -9.32 10.91
N GLY A 272 13.02 -10.23 10.00
CA GLY A 272 12.07 -10.85 9.07
C GLY A 272 11.78 -10.02 7.80
N ALA A 273 12.53 -8.95 7.53
CA ALA A 273 12.31 -8.17 6.31
C ALA A 273 12.51 -8.98 5.00
N ASP A 274 13.34 -10.02 5.01
CA ASP A 274 13.48 -10.99 3.93
C ASP A 274 12.17 -11.77 3.66
N ILE A 275 11.46 -12.14 4.72
CA ILE A 275 10.14 -12.79 4.63
C ILE A 275 9.11 -11.80 4.08
N ALA A 276 9.13 -10.55 4.54
CA ALA A 276 8.24 -9.51 4.02
C ALA A 276 8.48 -9.25 2.53
N ARG A 277 9.74 -9.13 2.10
CA ARG A 277 10.12 -8.98 0.68
C ARG A 277 9.63 -10.14 -0.17
N ARG A 278 9.81 -11.39 0.27
CA ARG A 278 9.29 -12.55 -0.47
C ARG A 278 7.77 -12.45 -0.72
N LEU A 279 7.03 -11.84 0.20
CA LEU A 279 5.58 -11.66 0.07
C LEU A 279 5.19 -10.43 -0.75
N THR A 280 6.04 -9.40 -0.83
CA THR A 280 5.76 -8.16 -1.58
C THR A 280 6.34 -8.18 -3.00
N GLU A 281 7.49 -8.81 -3.20
CA GLU A 281 8.26 -8.91 -4.45
C GLU A 281 7.84 -10.15 -5.26
N GLN A 282 6.60 -10.14 -5.76
CA GLN A 282 5.99 -11.28 -6.47
C GLN A 282 6.39 -11.39 -7.94
N ASP A 283 6.97 -10.34 -8.53
CA ASP A 283 7.39 -10.35 -9.93
C ASP A 283 8.76 -11.04 -10.08
N PRO A 284 8.85 -12.21 -10.74
CA PRO A 284 10.12 -12.90 -10.93
C PRO A 284 11.05 -12.19 -11.94
N ASP A 285 10.54 -11.22 -12.72
CA ASP A 285 11.32 -10.42 -13.66
C ASP A 285 11.05 -8.92 -13.43
N PRO A 286 11.63 -8.33 -12.37
CA PRO A 286 11.36 -6.94 -11.98
C PRO A 286 11.83 -5.92 -13.04
N GLY A 287 12.57 -6.35 -14.05
CA GLY A 287 13.10 -5.53 -15.13
C GLY A 287 14.57 -5.13 -14.96
N PRO A 288 15.13 -4.42 -15.95
CA PRO A 288 16.57 -4.16 -16.04
C PRO A 288 17.13 -3.37 -14.84
N GLY A 289 18.21 -3.88 -14.24
CA GLY A 289 18.91 -3.25 -13.11
C GLY A 289 18.17 -3.34 -11.77
N LEU A 290 17.02 -4.03 -11.73
CA LEU A 290 16.24 -4.26 -10.53
C LEU A 290 16.45 -5.69 -10.04
N ILE A 291 16.51 -5.86 -8.71
CA ILE A 291 16.59 -7.16 -8.06
C ILE A 291 15.31 -7.50 -7.27
N GLY A 292 14.39 -6.56 -7.17
CA GLY A 292 13.10 -6.74 -6.51
C GLY A 292 12.25 -5.48 -6.61
N VAL A 293 10.95 -5.66 -6.82
CA VAL A 293 9.95 -4.59 -6.78
C VAL A 293 8.82 -5.09 -5.90
N GLY A 294 8.70 -4.52 -4.71
CA GLY A 294 7.59 -4.85 -3.83
C GLY A 294 6.47 -3.83 -3.98
N VAL A 295 5.23 -4.31 -3.87
CA VAL A 295 4.06 -3.46 -4.07
C VAL A 295 2.93 -3.88 -3.14
N LYS A 296 2.15 -2.89 -2.70
CA LYS A 296 0.75 -3.13 -2.32
C LYS A 296 -0.07 -1.91 -2.68
N GLY A 297 -1.13 -2.16 -3.44
CA GLY A 297 -2.17 -1.18 -3.75
C GLY A 297 -3.48 -1.47 -3.03
N GLY A 298 -4.37 -0.49 -3.10
CA GLY A 298 -5.77 -0.62 -2.73
C GLY A 298 -6.61 0.35 -3.54
N SER A 299 -7.78 -0.11 -3.97
CA SER A 299 -8.76 0.68 -4.70
C SER A 299 -10.14 0.41 -4.13
N THR A 300 -10.92 1.47 -3.94
CA THR A 300 -12.33 1.44 -3.52
C THR A 300 -12.95 2.74 -4.04
N PRO A 301 -14.28 2.92 -4.07
CA PRO A 301 -14.86 4.15 -4.60
C PRO A 301 -14.29 5.41 -3.95
N GLY A 302 -13.80 6.33 -4.79
CA GLY A 302 -13.15 7.57 -4.35
C GLY A 302 -11.70 7.44 -3.87
N VAL A 303 -11.17 6.25 -3.58
CA VAL A 303 -9.85 6.05 -2.96
C VAL A 303 -8.95 5.10 -3.75
N LEU A 304 -7.67 5.47 -3.89
CA LEU A 304 -6.64 4.69 -4.59
C LEU A 304 -5.33 4.99 -3.89
N ALA A 305 -4.69 3.93 -3.46
CA ALA A 305 -3.46 4.01 -2.72
C ALA A 305 -2.51 2.98 -3.28
N ARG A 306 -1.23 3.35 -3.37
CA ARG A 306 -0.16 2.41 -3.64
C ARG A 306 1.09 2.88 -2.94
N GLY A 307 1.81 1.91 -2.38
CA GLY A 307 3.21 2.09 -2.04
C GLY A 307 4.05 0.99 -2.67
N THR A 308 5.32 1.31 -2.87
CA THR A 308 6.29 0.43 -3.52
C THR A 308 7.70 0.77 -3.06
N GLU A 309 8.53 -0.25 -3.00
CA GLU A 309 9.98 -0.24 -2.90
C GLU A 309 10.57 -0.85 -4.17
N VAL A 310 11.66 -0.27 -4.65
CA VAL A 310 12.43 -0.75 -5.79
C VAL A 310 13.86 -0.98 -5.34
N ARG A 311 14.32 -2.24 -5.35
CA ARG A 311 15.69 -2.62 -5.00
C ARG A 311 16.51 -2.83 -6.26
N ARG A 312 17.73 -2.32 -6.27
CA ARG A 312 18.64 -2.35 -7.43
C ARG A 312 19.89 -3.17 -7.18
N ASP A 313 20.53 -3.59 -8.28
CA ASP A 313 21.79 -4.34 -8.25
C ASP A 313 22.98 -3.52 -7.68
N ASP A 314 22.93 -2.19 -7.81
CA ASP A 314 23.88 -1.24 -7.21
C ASP A 314 23.69 -1.05 -5.69
N GLY A 315 22.69 -1.70 -5.08
CA GLY A 315 22.39 -1.65 -3.66
C GLY A 315 21.51 -0.48 -3.22
N THR A 316 21.13 0.41 -4.14
CA THR A 316 20.17 1.49 -3.86
C THR A 316 18.74 0.96 -3.75
N VAL A 317 17.92 1.67 -2.97
CA VAL A 317 16.50 1.38 -2.79
C VAL A 317 15.72 2.65 -3.06
N GLY A 318 14.85 2.61 -4.07
CA GLY A 318 13.84 3.64 -4.29
C GLY A 318 12.55 3.31 -3.54
N VAL A 319 11.81 4.33 -3.12
CA VAL A 319 10.50 4.19 -2.46
C VAL A 319 9.55 5.22 -3.05
N ALA A 320 8.31 4.82 -3.30
CA ALA A 320 7.27 5.76 -3.66
C ALA A 320 5.91 5.35 -3.09
N VAL A 321 5.15 6.36 -2.67
CA VAL A 321 3.79 6.27 -2.17
C VAL A 321 2.97 7.36 -2.83
N LEU A 322 1.79 7.00 -3.32
CA LEU A 322 0.76 7.92 -3.77
C LEU A 322 -0.59 7.50 -3.19
N LEU A 323 -1.20 8.39 -2.43
CA LEU A 323 -2.52 8.26 -1.85
C LEU A 323 -3.44 9.27 -2.52
N VAL A 324 -4.57 8.81 -3.03
CA VAL A 324 -5.59 9.62 -3.70
C VAL A 324 -6.93 9.37 -3.02
N ARG A 325 -7.63 10.44 -2.64
CA ARG A 325 -8.99 10.38 -2.08
C ARG A 325 -9.97 11.21 -2.91
N ARG A 326 -11.27 11.06 -2.63
CA ARG A 326 -12.36 11.83 -3.24
C ARG A 326 -12.32 11.89 -4.77
N ARG A 327 -11.82 10.83 -5.43
CA ARG A 327 -11.88 10.72 -6.89
C ARG A 327 -13.32 10.78 -7.39
N SER A 328 -13.50 11.38 -8.56
CA SER A 328 -14.79 11.39 -9.22
C SER A 328 -15.24 9.96 -9.60
N PRO A 329 -16.54 9.72 -9.77
CA PRO A 329 -17.03 8.47 -10.33
C PRO A 329 -16.48 8.18 -11.73
N GLU A 330 -16.25 9.21 -12.53
CA GLU A 330 -15.67 9.10 -13.88
C GLU A 330 -14.22 8.59 -13.82
N ASP A 331 -13.39 9.21 -12.98
CA ASP A 331 -12.00 8.77 -12.76
C ASP A 331 -11.97 7.37 -12.16
N THR A 332 -12.88 7.06 -11.23
CA THR A 332 -12.99 5.72 -10.64
C THR A 332 -13.27 4.67 -11.72
N ALA A 333 -14.19 4.95 -12.64
CA ALA A 333 -14.48 4.06 -13.76
C ALA A 333 -13.31 3.98 -14.76
N ALA A 334 -12.59 5.09 -14.98
CA ALA A 334 -11.42 5.12 -15.86
C ALA A 334 -10.26 4.30 -15.29
N VAL A 335 -9.92 4.46 -14.01
CA VAL A 335 -8.90 3.67 -13.30
C VAL A 335 -9.19 2.17 -13.38
N ALA A 336 -10.46 1.75 -13.28
CA ALA A 336 -10.81 0.33 -13.41
C ALA A 336 -10.43 -0.26 -14.78
N ARG A 337 -10.31 0.57 -15.83
CA ARG A 337 -9.87 0.17 -17.18
C ARG A 337 -8.36 0.34 -17.40
N SER A 338 -7.69 1.15 -16.58
CA SER A 338 -6.28 1.54 -16.74
C SER A 338 -5.46 1.39 -15.44
N SER A 339 -5.79 0.40 -14.62
CA SER A 339 -5.17 0.22 -13.29
C SER A 339 -3.65 0.11 -13.32
N GLN A 340 -3.11 -0.40 -14.44
CA GLN A 340 -1.67 -0.47 -14.69
C GLN A 340 -1.00 0.90 -14.68
N ALA A 341 -1.60 1.93 -15.28
CA ALA A 341 -0.99 3.26 -15.40
C ALA A 341 -0.73 3.92 -14.04
N PHE A 342 -1.63 3.71 -13.06
CA PHE A 342 -1.39 4.16 -11.70
C PHE A 342 -0.23 3.41 -11.03
N GLY A 343 -0.09 2.12 -11.33
CA GLY A 343 1.06 1.36 -10.88
C GLY A 343 2.38 1.86 -11.45
N ASP A 344 2.39 2.09 -12.76
CA ASP A 344 3.56 2.53 -13.51
C ASP A 344 4.04 3.90 -13.05
N VAL A 345 3.14 4.87 -12.83
CA VAL A 345 3.55 6.20 -12.36
C VAL A 345 4.15 6.14 -10.95
N VAL A 346 3.58 5.36 -10.04
CA VAL A 346 4.12 5.23 -8.66
C VAL A 346 5.47 4.52 -8.68
N GLN A 347 5.63 3.47 -9.47
CA GLN A 347 6.92 2.80 -9.63
C GLN A 347 7.95 3.69 -10.34
N ALA A 348 7.53 4.53 -11.28
CA ALA A 348 8.40 5.51 -11.94
C ALA A 348 8.85 6.62 -10.96
N MET A 349 7.99 7.05 -10.03
CA MET A 349 8.38 7.98 -8.95
C MET A 349 9.52 7.43 -8.08
N ALA A 350 9.62 6.12 -7.89
CA ALA A 350 10.72 5.49 -7.14
C ALA A 350 12.02 5.35 -7.96
N GLN A 351 12.02 5.69 -9.26
CA GLN A 351 13.11 5.37 -10.18
C GLN A 351 13.62 6.54 -11.04
N ASP A 352 12.72 7.42 -11.47
CA ASP A 352 13.00 8.47 -12.44
C ASP A 352 13.09 9.84 -11.73
N PRO A 353 14.31 10.37 -11.50
CA PRO A 353 14.47 11.69 -10.91
C PRO A 353 13.85 12.80 -11.78
N ALA A 354 13.79 12.62 -13.11
CA ALA A 354 13.19 13.62 -13.99
C ALA A 354 11.67 13.72 -13.78
N LEU A 355 10.99 12.60 -13.51
CA LEU A 355 9.58 12.58 -13.14
C LEU A 355 9.36 13.29 -11.80
N LEU A 356 10.25 13.10 -10.82
CA LEU A 356 10.17 13.82 -9.53
C LEU A 356 10.35 15.33 -9.68
N GLU A 357 11.28 15.78 -10.52
CA GLU A 357 11.43 17.20 -10.86
C GLU A 357 10.16 17.77 -11.52
N GLN A 358 9.55 16.99 -12.42
CA GLN A 358 8.31 17.36 -13.08
C GLN A 358 7.14 17.54 -12.10
N LEU A 359 6.99 16.63 -11.12
CA LEU A 359 5.99 16.77 -10.06
C LEU A 359 6.30 17.95 -9.15
N ARG A 360 7.57 18.13 -8.74
CA ARG A 360 7.99 19.25 -7.88
C ARG A 360 7.69 20.61 -8.50
N CYS A 361 7.87 20.73 -9.81
CA CYS A 361 7.54 21.95 -10.55
C CYS A 361 6.04 22.29 -10.43
N ARG A 362 5.16 21.28 -10.48
CA ARG A 362 3.70 21.45 -10.60
C ARG A 362 2.96 21.51 -9.27
N LEU A 363 3.52 20.92 -8.22
CA LEU A 363 2.90 20.92 -6.91
C LEU A 363 3.08 22.28 -6.21
N PRO A 364 2.11 22.70 -5.39
CA PRO A 364 2.28 23.84 -4.51
C PRO A 364 3.52 23.61 -3.62
N GLN A 365 4.38 24.63 -3.52
CA GLN A 365 5.49 24.59 -2.56
C GLN A 365 4.90 24.69 -1.16
N THR A 366 5.05 23.63 -0.36
CA THR A 366 4.56 23.54 1.03
C THR A 366 5.53 24.12 2.03
#